data_AF-A0A8T6VJA3-F1
#
_entry.id   AF-A0A8T6VJA3-F1
#
_cell.length_a   1.000
_cell.length_b   1.000
_cell.length_c   1.000
_cell.angle_alpha   90.00
_cell.angle_beta   90.00
_cell.angle_gamma   90.00
#
_symmetry.space_group_name_H-M   'P 1'
#
loop_
_entity.id
_entity.type
_entity.pdbx_description
1 polymer ?
#
loop_
_entity_poly.entity_id
_entity_poly.type
_entity_poly.pdbx_seq_one_letter_code
_entity_poly.pdbx_strand_id
1 'polypeptide(L)'
;MSEPETEKQEERRDERPSDFEVLAEWTIRRLRPLQDVLEENRVENAKRWVLFALGLGKPQQDVFLYLEDTVRSTTTDIASKFGISPNTARKYLDELHTVGLVDYVGREYTLTYESLSRAIELMLIPRITDTLRAIARGASNADFFHARPTEGANKQEVVIESGVTLINRKLLDAWFDQGKKVRVKSYTALTVDGDVDPELFDAVIDGLHSYGGLRIPTEVYARVAHKIRCYGGVETY
;
A
#
# COMPACT_ATOMS: atom_id res chain seq x y z
N MET A 1 27.75 51.55 -2.69
CA MET A 1 27.38 50.62 -1.61
C MET A 1 26.17 49.89 -2.12
N SER A 2 26.38 48.65 -2.56
CA SER A 2 25.38 47.82 -3.23
C SER A 2 24.99 46.73 -2.24
N GLU A 3 23.73 46.73 -1.81
CA GLU A 3 23.16 45.65 -0.99
C GLU A 3 22.81 44.46 -1.89
N PRO A 4 22.94 43.22 -1.39
CA PRO A 4 22.80 42.01 -2.20
C PRO A 4 21.34 41.55 -2.31
N GLU A 5 20.88 41.36 -3.54
CA GLU A 5 19.68 40.58 -3.87
C GLU A 5 19.92 39.11 -3.50
N THR A 6 19.28 38.66 -2.43
CA THR A 6 19.25 37.25 -2.06
C THR A 6 17.79 36.80 -2.01
N GLU A 7 17.54 35.61 -2.56
CA GLU A 7 16.34 34.78 -2.38
C GLU A 7 15.07 35.16 -3.15
N LYS A 8 15.03 34.75 -4.43
CA LYS A 8 13.85 34.11 -5.03
C LYS A 8 14.25 32.96 -5.94
N GLN A 9 14.64 31.83 -5.33
CA GLN A 9 14.52 30.54 -6.00
C GLN A 9 13.09 30.04 -5.75
N GLU A 10 12.14 30.57 -6.52
CA GLU A 10 10.86 29.90 -6.70
C GLU A 10 11.13 28.60 -7.46
N GLU A 11 10.91 27.48 -6.77
CA GLU A 11 10.89 26.13 -7.32
C GLU A 11 9.92 26.09 -8.51
N ARG A 12 10.48 26.24 -9.71
CA ARG A 12 9.83 25.86 -10.96
C ARG A 12 9.61 24.35 -10.89
N ARG A 13 8.43 23.93 -10.45
CA ARG A 13 7.94 22.57 -10.70
C ARG A 13 7.86 22.41 -12.22
N ASP A 14 8.67 21.49 -12.74
CA ASP A 14 8.67 21.05 -14.13
C ASP A 14 7.23 20.79 -14.63
N GLU A 15 6.69 21.71 -15.42
CA GLU A 15 5.52 21.46 -16.27
C GLU A 15 5.96 20.59 -17.45
N ARG A 16 6.19 19.30 -17.21
CA ARG A 16 6.12 18.32 -18.30
C ARG A 16 4.65 18.00 -18.53
N PRO A 17 4.16 17.91 -19.78
CA PRO A 17 2.85 17.35 -20.03
C PRO A 17 2.88 15.91 -19.50
N SER A 18 2.18 15.69 -18.40
CA SER A 18 2.13 14.39 -17.75
C SER A 18 1.22 13.49 -18.59
N ASP A 19 1.72 12.33 -19.01
CA ASP A 19 0.95 11.27 -19.67
C ASP A 19 -0.14 10.66 -18.74
N PHE A 20 -0.28 11.18 -17.52
CA PHE A 20 -1.20 10.71 -16.49
C PHE A 20 -1.71 11.84 -15.59
N GLU A 21 -2.92 11.68 -15.06
CA GLU A 21 -3.50 12.57 -14.07
C GLU A 21 -3.15 12.09 -12.65
N VAL A 22 -2.59 12.97 -11.82
CA VAL A 22 -2.33 12.66 -10.40
C VAL A 22 -3.63 12.85 -9.63
N LEU A 23 -4.30 11.74 -9.30
CA LEU A 23 -5.55 11.77 -8.53
C LEU A 23 -5.33 12.00 -7.04
N ALA A 24 -4.22 11.51 -6.48
CA ALA A 24 -3.87 11.66 -5.08
C ALA A 24 -2.37 11.39 -4.86
N GLU A 25 -1.80 12.07 -3.86
CA GLU A 25 -0.41 11.87 -3.41
C GLU A 25 -0.41 11.72 -1.88
N TRP A 26 0.30 10.71 -1.37
CA TRP A 26 0.45 10.47 0.07
C TRP A 26 1.92 10.46 0.45
N THR A 27 2.23 10.97 1.63
CA THR A 27 3.57 10.84 2.25
C THR A 27 3.43 10.14 3.58
N ILE A 28 4.14 9.03 3.79
CA ILE A 28 4.12 8.29 5.06
C ILE A 28 5.52 8.34 5.67
N ARG A 29 5.62 8.86 6.90
CA ARG A 29 6.89 9.02 7.63
C ARG A 29 6.95 8.08 8.81
N ARG A 30 8.06 7.34 8.94
CA ARG A 30 8.37 6.57 10.14
C ARG A 30 9.10 7.47 11.15
N LEU A 31 8.43 7.79 12.25
CA LEU A 31 8.96 8.68 13.28
C LEU A 31 9.43 7.90 14.51
N ARG A 32 10.36 8.48 15.28
CA ARG A 32 10.72 7.94 16.59
C ARG A 32 9.56 8.12 17.58
N PRO A 33 9.33 7.17 18.49
CA PRO A 33 8.33 7.32 19.55
C PRO A 33 8.57 8.59 20.37
N LEU A 34 7.49 9.25 20.81
CA LEU A 34 7.55 10.40 21.71
C LEU A 34 8.08 9.94 23.08
N GLN A 35 9.34 10.28 23.40
CA GLN A 35 9.98 9.87 24.66
C GLN A 35 9.94 10.93 25.76
N ASP A 36 9.76 12.22 25.45
CA ASP A 36 9.86 13.31 26.45
C ASP A 36 8.84 14.45 26.19
N VAL A 37 7.54 14.19 26.34
CA VAL A 37 6.51 15.22 26.17
C VAL A 37 5.95 15.61 27.54
N LEU A 38 6.01 16.91 27.86
CA LEU A 38 5.34 17.48 29.04
C LEU A 38 3.89 17.02 29.09
N GLU A 39 3.45 16.49 30.24
CA GLU A 39 2.15 15.81 30.38
C GLU A 39 0.96 16.69 29.96
N GLU A 40 1.05 18.01 30.19
CA GLU A 40 -0.04 18.97 29.99
C GLU A 40 -0.53 19.09 28.54
N ASN A 41 0.27 18.68 27.53
CA ASN A 41 -0.15 18.69 26.12
C ASN A 41 0.09 17.36 25.41
N ARG A 42 0.16 16.26 26.16
CA ARG A 42 0.49 14.93 25.60
C ARG A 42 -0.48 14.51 24.49
N VAL A 43 -1.77 14.80 24.62
CA VAL A 43 -2.80 14.41 23.66
C VAL A 43 -2.67 15.18 22.34
N GLU A 44 -2.59 16.51 22.38
CA GLU A 44 -2.42 17.32 21.18
C GLU A 44 -1.08 17.01 20.49
N ASN A 45 0.00 16.86 21.26
CA ASN A 45 1.31 16.51 20.73
C ASN A 45 1.32 15.13 20.06
N ALA A 46 0.61 14.14 20.63
CA ALA A 46 0.43 12.84 20.00
C ALA A 46 -0.36 12.97 18.67
N LYS A 47 -1.44 13.75 18.63
CA LYS A 47 -2.20 14.01 17.40
C LYS A 47 -1.32 14.66 16.34
N ARG A 48 -0.61 15.74 16.68
CA ARG A 48 0.31 16.42 15.77
C ARG A 48 1.41 15.50 15.27
N TRP A 49 1.96 14.64 16.13
CA TRP A 49 2.95 13.63 15.75
C TRP A 49 2.38 12.65 14.73
N VAL A 50 1.15 12.14 14.95
CA VAL A 50 0.49 11.23 14.01
C VAL A 50 0.20 11.94 12.69
N LEU A 51 -0.39 13.13 12.72
CA LEU A 51 -0.71 13.90 11.51
C LEU A 51 0.56 14.25 10.71
N PHE A 52 1.67 14.57 11.39
CA PHE A 52 2.97 14.74 10.74
C PHE A 52 3.49 13.44 10.11
N ALA A 53 3.25 12.29 10.75
CA ALA A 53 3.58 10.98 10.20
C ALA A 53 2.78 10.68 8.91
N LEU A 54 1.57 11.23 8.81
CA LEU A 54 0.72 11.18 7.61
C LEU A 54 1.10 12.22 6.53
N GLY A 55 2.20 12.94 6.73
CA GLY A 55 2.70 13.93 5.77
C GLY A 55 2.02 15.30 5.84
N LEU A 56 1.12 15.52 6.80
CA LEU A 56 0.41 16.79 6.94
C LEU A 56 1.30 17.85 7.59
N GLY A 57 1.37 19.02 6.97
CA GLY A 57 2.09 20.18 7.49
C GLY A 57 1.38 20.83 8.68
N LYS A 58 2.06 21.78 9.32
CA LYS A 58 1.51 22.53 10.46
C LYS A 58 0.15 23.19 10.15
N PRO A 59 -0.05 23.86 8.99
CA PRO A 59 -1.34 24.46 8.68
C PRO A 59 -2.50 23.45 8.63
N GLN A 60 -2.28 22.29 8.02
CA GLN A 60 -3.27 21.21 7.90
C GLN A 60 -3.57 20.60 9.27
N GLN A 61 -2.54 20.44 10.12
CA GLN A 61 -2.70 19.97 11.50
C GLN A 61 -3.57 20.94 12.32
N ASP A 62 -3.33 22.25 12.18
CA ASP A 62 -4.09 23.27 12.88
C ASP A 62 -5.57 23.28 12.43
N VAL A 63 -5.82 23.12 11.12
CA VAL A 63 -7.19 22.97 10.58
C VAL A 63 -7.88 21.71 11.10
N PHE A 64 -7.18 20.57 11.17
CA PHE A 64 -7.73 19.33 11.71
C PHE A 64 -8.15 19.49 13.18
N LEU A 65 -7.28 20.05 14.02
CA LEU A 65 -7.58 20.27 15.44
C LEU A 65 -8.75 21.25 15.62
N TYR A 66 -8.84 22.27 14.79
CA TYR A 66 -9.99 23.19 14.80
C TYR A 66 -11.31 22.50 14.44
N LEU A 67 -11.30 21.60 13.45
CA LEU A 67 -12.49 20.83 13.07
C LEU A 67 -12.92 19.85 14.17
N GLU A 68 -11.96 19.31 14.93
CA GLU A 68 -12.25 18.47 16.09
C GLU A 68 -13.04 19.22 17.17
N ASP A 69 -12.67 20.48 17.43
CA ASP A 69 -13.34 21.31 18.43
C ASP A 69 -14.70 21.85 17.94
N THR A 70 -14.84 22.14 16.65
CA THR A 70 -15.99 22.86 16.09
C THR A 70 -17.05 21.93 15.46
N VAL A 71 -16.72 20.63 15.30
CA VAL A 71 -17.52 19.56 14.67
C VAL A 71 -17.79 19.74 13.17
N ARG A 72 -18.16 20.96 12.73
CA ARG A 72 -18.42 21.31 11.32
C ARG A 72 -17.89 22.70 11.00
N SER A 73 -17.36 22.89 9.80
CA SER A 73 -16.95 24.21 9.33
C SER A 73 -17.00 24.31 7.82
N THR A 74 -17.23 25.51 7.30
CA THR A 74 -17.11 25.78 5.86
C THR A 74 -15.71 26.25 5.49
N THR A 75 -15.37 26.23 4.20
CA THR A 75 -14.11 26.79 3.70
C THR A 75 -13.95 28.27 4.08
N THR A 76 -15.05 29.04 4.12
CA THR A 76 -15.03 30.45 4.50
C THR A 76 -14.76 30.66 5.99
N ASP A 77 -15.29 29.78 6.85
CA ASP A 77 -15.04 29.85 8.30
C ASP A 77 -13.57 29.57 8.61
N ILE A 78 -13.01 28.55 7.96
CA ILE A 78 -11.59 28.20 8.08
C ILE A 78 -10.71 29.32 7.54
N ALA A 79 -11.05 29.88 6.37
CA ALA A 79 -10.32 31.01 5.81
C ALA A 79 -10.29 32.21 6.77
N SER A 80 -11.44 32.56 7.37
CA SER A 80 -11.53 33.64 8.35
C SER A 80 -10.77 33.34 9.63
N LYS A 81 -10.91 32.11 10.18
CA LYS A 81 -10.27 31.69 11.43
C LYS A 81 -8.75 31.74 11.37
N PHE A 82 -8.17 31.30 10.25
CA PHE A 82 -6.72 31.21 10.06
C PHE A 82 -6.12 32.40 9.30
N GLY A 83 -6.94 33.36 8.87
CA GLY A 83 -6.47 34.52 8.11
C GLY A 83 -5.86 34.15 6.75
N ILE A 84 -6.39 33.10 6.11
CA ILE A 84 -5.90 32.57 4.83
C ILE A 84 -6.92 32.77 3.72
N SER A 85 -6.49 32.62 2.46
CA SER A 85 -7.43 32.69 1.33
C SER A 85 -8.37 31.47 1.32
N PRO A 86 -9.61 31.60 0.81
CA PRO A 86 -10.52 30.46 0.64
C PRO A 86 -9.95 29.33 -0.22
N ASN A 87 -9.11 29.66 -1.20
CA ASN A 87 -8.45 28.65 -2.04
C ASN A 87 -7.40 27.87 -1.24
N THR A 88 -6.65 28.55 -0.37
CA THR A 88 -5.70 27.90 0.55
C THR A 88 -6.41 27.03 1.57
N ALA A 89 -7.51 27.51 2.15
CA ALA A 89 -8.34 26.72 3.06
C ALA A 89 -8.89 25.46 2.37
N ARG A 90 -9.39 25.59 1.13
CA ARG A 90 -9.85 24.46 0.33
C ARG A 90 -8.72 23.45 0.10
N LYS A 91 -7.53 23.91 -0.30
CA LYS A 91 -6.37 23.03 -0.48
C LYS A 91 -6.05 22.22 0.77
N TYR A 92 -6.04 22.84 1.96
CA TYR A 92 -5.78 22.11 3.20
C TYR A 92 -6.87 21.07 3.52
N LEU A 93 -8.13 21.40 3.23
CA LEU A 93 -9.24 20.47 3.40
C LEU A 93 -9.19 19.31 2.41
N ASP A 94 -8.80 19.57 1.16
CA ASP A 94 -8.62 18.54 0.13
C ASP A 94 -7.50 17.56 0.52
N GLU A 95 -6.39 18.06 1.07
CA GLU A 95 -5.30 17.24 1.60
C GLU A 95 -5.77 16.38 2.78
N LEU A 96 -6.55 16.94 3.71
CA LEU A 96 -7.16 16.20 4.83
C LEU A 96 -8.20 15.15 4.35
N HIS A 97 -8.97 15.48 3.32
CA HIS A 97 -9.92 14.55 2.70
C HIS A 97 -9.19 13.41 1.97
N THR A 98 -8.05 13.69 1.34
CA THR A 98 -7.22 12.69 0.65
C THR A 98 -6.71 11.62 1.62
N VAL A 99 -6.29 12.02 2.82
CA VAL A 99 -5.91 11.07 3.89
C VAL A 99 -7.10 10.47 4.64
N GLY A 100 -8.34 10.81 4.26
CA GLY A 100 -9.57 10.23 4.83
C GLY A 100 -9.86 10.67 6.25
N LEU A 101 -9.40 11.88 6.63
CA LEU A 101 -9.64 12.46 7.96
C LEU A 101 -10.85 13.37 7.99
N VAL A 102 -11.20 13.96 6.85
CA VAL A 102 -12.29 14.93 6.69
C VAL A 102 -13.18 14.49 5.54
N ASP A 103 -14.49 14.63 5.72
CA ASP A 103 -15.51 14.45 4.68
C ASP A 103 -16.18 15.78 4.33
N TYR A 104 -16.70 15.84 3.11
CA TYR A 104 -17.49 16.97 2.62
C TYR A 104 -18.97 16.62 2.56
N VAL A 105 -19.79 17.35 3.32
CA VAL A 105 -21.25 17.21 3.33
C VAL A 105 -21.89 18.55 2.95
N GLY A 106 -22.38 18.62 1.72
CA GLY A 106 -23.10 19.80 1.22
C GLY A 106 -22.19 20.98 0.93
N ARG A 107 -21.90 21.82 1.94
CA ARG A 107 -20.91 22.93 1.92
C ARG A 107 -19.99 22.91 3.15
N GLU A 108 -20.22 21.95 4.03
CA GLU A 108 -19.54 21.82 5.31
C GLU A 108 -18.51 20.69 5.23
N TYR A 109 -17.43 20.87 5.95
CA TYR A 109 -16.41 19.88 6.18
C TYR A 109 -16.53 19.40 7.62
N THR A 110 -16.47 18.09 7.80
CA THR A 110 -16.57 17.44 9.11
C THR A 110 -15.50 16.37 9.22
N LEU A 111 -15.08 16.02 10.44
CA LEU A 111 -14.24 14.84 10.61
C LEU A 111 -15.02 13.60 10.13
N THR A 112 -14.35 12.72 9.38
CA THR A 112 -14.97 11.48 8.88
C THR A 112 -15.37 10.55 10.04
N TYR A 113 -14.58 10.55 11.11
CA TYR A 113 -14.86 9.81 12.35
C TYR A 113 -14.51 10.66 13.58
N GLU A 114 -15.10 10.31 14.72
CA GLU A 114 -14.88 11.00 16.01
C GLU A 114 -13.45 10.85 16.54
N SER A 115 -12.66 9.89 16.04
CA SER A 115 -11.28 9.71 16.48
C SER A 115 -10.32 9.49 15.33
N LEU A 116 -9.12 10.06 15.47
CA LEU A 116 -8.03 9.92 14.52
C LEU A 116 -7.66 8.44 14.26
N SER A 117 -7.68 7.60 15.29
CA SER A 117 -7.41 6.15 15.14
C SER A 117 -8.43 5.49 14.21
N ARG A 118 -9.73 5.74 14.42
CA ARG A 118 -10.78 5.16 13.56
C ARG A 118 -10.68 5.65 12.13
N ALA A 119 -10.39 6.93 11.92
CA ALA A 119 -10.18 7.46 10.57
C ALA A 119 -9.01 6.76 9.87
N ILE A 120 -7.90 6.53 10.58
CA ILE A 120 -6.75 5.79 10.03
C ILE A 120 -7.12 4.35 9.70
N GLU A 121 -7.73 3.63 10.65
CA GLU A 121 -8.08 2.21 10.52
C GLU A 121 -9.12 1.95 9.42
N LEU A 122 -10.15 2.79 9.34
CA LEU A 122 -11.32 2.56 8.49
C LEU A 122 -11.25 3.28 7.14
N MET A 123 -10.42 4.32 6.98
CA MET A 123 -10.30 5.05 5.71
C MET A 123 -8.90 4.98 5.14
N LEU A 124 -7.90 5.47 5.89
CA LEU A 124 -6.57 5.65 5.35
C LEU A 124 -5.91 4.32 4.98
N ILE A 125 -5.92 3.34 5.90
CA ILE A 125 -5.32 2.02 5.67
C ILE A 125 -5.98 1.32 4.46
N PRO A 126 -7.32 1.22 4.37
CA PRO A 126 -7.96 0.65 3.18
C PRO A 126 -7.59 1.37 1.88
N ARG A 127 -7.63 2.71 1.86
CA ARG A 127 -7.29 3.50 0.65
C ARG A 127 -5.85 3.28 0.20
N ILE A 128 -4.88 3.34 1.12
CA ILE A 128 -3.48 3.07 0.80
C ILE A 128 -3.33 1.62 0.32
N THR A 129 -3.98 0.67 0.99
CA THR A 129 -3.90 -0.74 0.62
C THR A 129 -4.43 -0.97 -0.80
N ASP A 130 -5.55 -0.36 -1.15
CA ASP A 130 -6.15 -0.49 -2.47
C ASP A 130 -5.32 0.21 -3.55
N THR A 131 -4.74 1.37 -3.25
CA THR A 131 -3.77 2.03 -4.14
C THR A 131 -2.53 1.16 -4.33
N LEU A 132 -1.94 0.62 -3.26
CA LEU A 132 -0.77 -0.26 -3.36
C LEU A 132 -1.10 -1.55 -4.12
N ARG A 133 -2.31 -2.12 -3.94
CA ARG A 133 -2.79 -3.24 -4.76
C ARG A 133 -2.98 -2.85 -6.23
N ALA A 134 -3.51 -1.66 -6.50
CA ALA A 134 -3.67 -1.16 -7.87
C ALA A 134 -2.31 -0.93 -8.54
N ILE A 135 -1.37 -0.33 -7.83
CA ILE A 135 0.04 -0.19 -8.25
C ILE A 135 0.64 -1.57 -8.47
N ALA A 136 0.46 -2.53 -7.55
CA ALA A 136 0.96 -3.88 -7.73
C ALA A 136 0.33 -4.60 -8.93
N ARG A 137 -0.95 -4.35 -9.25
CA ARG A 137 -1.59 -4.87 -10.48
C ARG A 137 -1.06 -4.18 -11.74
N GLY A 138 -0.89 -2.86 -11.71
CA GLY A 138 -0.28 -2.10 -12.80
C GLY A 138 1.16 -2.53 -13.03
N ALA A 139 1.92 -2.67 -11.95
CA ALA A 139 3.23 -3.29 -11.91
C ALA A 139 3.15 -4.71 -12.43
N SER A 140 2.21 -5.57 -12.07
CA SER A 140 2.13 -6.91 -12.69
C SER A 140 1.92 -6.90 -14.21
N ASN A 141 1.38 -5.80 -14.77
CA ASN A 141 1.29 -5.58 -16.22
C ASN A 141 2.55 -4.93 -16.82
N ALA A 142 3.36 -4.25 -16.00
CA ALA A 142 4.61 -3.56 -16.35
C ALA A 142 5.88 -4.31 -15.88
N ASP A 143 5.71 -5.32 -15.04
CA ASP A 143 6.70 -6.22 -14.46
C ASP A 143 7.11 -7.10 -15.62
N PHE A 144 8.11 -6.56 -16.29
CA PHE A 144 9.02 -7.24 -17.15
C PHE A 144 8.34 -7.94 -18.33
N PHE A 145 8.25 -7.20 -19.43
CA PHE A 145 8.91 -7.71 -20.63
C PHE A 145 10.40 -7.97 -20.34
N HIS A 146 10.70 -8.95 -19.49
CA HIS A 146 11.69 -9.92 -19.86
C HIS A 146 11.03 -10.72 -20.96
N ALA A 147 11.30 -10.23 -22.17
CA ALA A 147 11.74 -11.00 -23.31
C ALA A 147 11.10 -12.38 -23.50
N ARG A 148 10.91 -12.76 -24.77
CA ARG A 148 11.20 -14.14 -25.16
C ARG A 148 12.37 -14.65 -24.29
N PRO A 149 12.32 -15.86 -23.73
CA PRO A 149 13.45 -16.35 -22.96
C PRO A 149 14.68 -16.36 -23.88
N THR A 150 15.55 -15.36 -23.74
CA THR A 150 16.87 -15.30 -24.32
C THR A 150 17.82 -14.95 -23.19
N GLU A 151 18.41 -16.03 -22.68
CA GLU A 151 19.82 -16.17 -22.30
C GLU A 151 20.42 -15.13 -21.34
N GLY A 152 20.53 -15.56 -20.07
CA GLY A 152 21.76 -15.36 -19.29
C GLY A 152 21.70 -14.43 -18.07
N ALA A 153 21.49 -15.02 -16.88
CA ALA A 153 22.03 -14.69 -15.53
C ALA A 153 20.95 -14.84 -14.45
N ASN A 154 20.93 -15.78 -13.50
CA ASN A 154 21.76 -16.94 -13.17
C ASN A 154 20.83 -18.17 -13.19
N LYS A 155 21.21 -19.22 -13.92
CA LYS A 155 20.45 -20.49 -14.00
C LYS A 155 20.38 -21.18 -12.62
N GLN A 156 19.38 -20.87 -11.81
CA GLN A 156 18.63 -21.98 -11.22
C GLN A 156 17.67 -22.39 -12.33
N GLU A 157 17.98 -23.51 -12.97
CA GLU A 157 17.18 -24.05 -14.06
C GLU A 157 15.75 -24.23 -13.54
N VAL A 158 14.81 -23.40 -14.02
CA VAL A 158 13.41 -23.54 -13.63
C VAL A 158 12.90 -24.80 -14.31
N VAL A 159 12.86 -25.89 -13.55
CA VAL A 159 12.43 -27.20 -14.05
C VAL A 159 10.92 -27.19 -14.16
N ILE A 160 10.41 -27.52 -15.35
CA ILE A 160 8.98 -27.68 -15.56
C ILE A 160 8.61 -29.12 -15.22
N GLU A 161 7.94 -29.30 -14.09
CA GLU A 161 7.41 -30.60 -13.68
C GLU A 161 5.94 -30.69 -14.12
N SER A 162 5.68 -31.58 -15.09
CA SER A 162 4.35 -31.78 -15.66
C SER A 162 3.71 -33.05 -15.13
N GLY A 163 2.40 -33.04 -14.91
CA GLY A 163 1.66 -34.20 -14.42
C GLY A 163 1.79 -34.44 -12.91
N VAL A 164 2.30 -33.47 -12.15
CA VAL A 164 2.31 -33.52 -10.69
C VAL A 164 0.87 -33.48 -10.18
N THR A 165 0.50 -34.44 -9.34
CA THR A 165 -0.84 -34.53 -8.72
C THR A 165 -0.80 -34.37 -7.21
N LEU A 166 0.38 -34.51 -6.60
CA LEU A 166 0.61 -34.36 -5.17
C LEU A 166 1.92 -33.61 -4.93
N ILE A 167 1.88 -32.59 -4.08
CA ILE A 167 3.05 -31.90 -3.54
C ILE A 167 3.07 -32.11 -2.04
N ASN A 168 4.07 -32.84 -1.55
CA ASN A 168 4.30 -33.06 -0.13
C ASN A 168 5.70 -32.57 0.27
N ARG A 169 5.99 -32.58 1.57
CA ARG A 169 7.29 -32.15 2.10
C ARG A 169 8.47 -32.87 1.45
N LYS A 170 8.38 -34.19 1.29
CA LYS A 170 9.45 -35.01 0.68
C LYS A 170 9.80 -34.57 -0.75
N LEU A 171 8.79 -34.21 -1.55
CA LEU A 171 8.98 -33.74 -2.92
C LEU A 171 9.62 -32.35 -2.95
N LEU A 172 9.19 -31.45 -2.07
CA LEU A 172 9.76 -30.10 -1.94
C LEU A 172 11.21 -30.15 -1.44
N ASP A 173 11.50 -30.97 -0.43
CA ASP A 173 12.85 -31.19 0.09
C ASP A 173 13.75 -31.72 -1.03
N ALA A 174 13.28 -32.70 -1.82
CA ALA A 174 14.04 -33.22 -2.95
C ALA A 174 14.35 -32.17 -4.03
N TRP A 175 13.41 -31.26 -4.31
CA TRP A 175 13.63 -30.15 -5.23
C TRP A 175 14.56 -29.07 -4.64
N PHE A 176 14.42 -28.79 -3.35
CA PHE A 176 15.26 -27.85 -2.61
C PHE A 176 16.72 -28.32 -2.52
N ASP A 177 16.94 -29.59 -2.15
CA ASP A 177 18.26 -30.24 -2.09
C ASP A 177 18.96 -30.28 -3.46
N GLN A 178 18.18 -30.34 -4.53
CA GLN A 178 18.67 -30.28 -5.91
C GLN A 178 18.91 -28.83 -6.39
N GLY A 179 18.63 -27.82 -5.56
CA GLY A 179 18.74 -26.41 -5.90
C GLY A 179 17.79 -25.97 -7.01
N LYS A 180 16.68 -26.70 -7.21
CA LYS A 180 15.72 -26.46 -8.29
C LYS A 180 14.68 -25.44 -7.87
N LYS A 181 14.42 -24.49 -8.77
CA LYS A 181 13.15 -23.75 -8.83
C LYS A 181 12.21 -24.54 -9.72
N VAL A 182 10.98 -24.79 -9.27
CA VAL A 182 10.05 -25.67 -9.99
C VAL A 182 8.80 -24.92 -10.41
N ARG A 183 8.45 -25.07 -11.69
CA ARG A 183 7.15 -24.64 -12.23
C ARG A 183 6.29 -25.87 -12.45
N VAL A 184 5.24 -26.00 -11.65
CA VAL A 184 4.35 -27.15 -11.65
C VAL A 184 3.22 -26.95 -12.65
N LYS A 185 3.00 -27.94 -13.52
CA LYS A 185 1.82 -28.02 -14.40
C LYS A 185 1.05 -29.30 -14.11
N SER A 186 -0.11 -29.18 -13.50
CA SER A 186 -1.02 -30.32 -13.29
C SER A 186 -2.19 -30.26 -14.26
N TYR A 187 -2.41 -31.36 -14.99
CA TYR A 187 -3.55 -31.54 -15.88
C TYR A 187 -4.74 -32.24 -15.21
N THR A 188 -4.60 -32.62 -13.95
CA THR A 188 -5.63 -33.32 -13.15
C THR A 188 -5.79 -32.62 -11.80
N ALA A 189 -6.52 -33.22 -10.86
CA ALA A 189 -6.61 -32.66 -9.52
C ALA A 189 -5.22 -32.66 -8.85
N LEU A 190 -4.83 -31.51 -8.29
CA LEU A 190 -3.56 -31.31 -7.60
C LEU A 190 -3.83 -31.11 -6.11
N THR A 191 -3.16 -31.89 -5.28
CA THR A 191 -3.22 -31.74 -3.82
C THR A 191 -1.87 -31.28 -3.30
N VAL A 192 -1.85 -30.23 -2.49
CA VAL A 192 -0.71 -29.87 -1.64
C VAL A 192 -1.02 -30.44 -0.27
N ASP A 193 -0.10 -31.20 0.30
CA ASP A 193 -0.31 -31.92 1.56
C ASP A 193 -0.19 -30.97 2.78
N GLY A 194 -0.78 -31.36 3.91
CA GLY A 194 -0.84 -30.53 5.12
C GLY A 194 0.50 -30.39 5.86
N ASP A 195 1.47 -31.26 5.56
CA ASP A 195 2.81 -31.27 6.16
C ASP A 195 3.80 -30.32 5.47
N VAL A 196 3.33 -29.59 4.45
CA VAL A 196 4.12 -28.66 3.64
C VAL A 196 4.34 -27.35 4.40
N ASP A 197 5.61 -27.02 4.59
CA ASP A 197 6.03 -25.72 5.12
C ASP A 197 5.78 -24.61 4.06
N PRO A 198 4.97 -23.57 4.36
CA PRO A 198 4.73 -22.45 3.45
C PRO A 198 6.01 -21.72 3.01
N GLU A 199 7.05 -21.65 3.86
CA GLU A 199 8.32 -20.98 3.52
C GLU A 199 9.08 -21.77 2.45
N LEU A 200 9.19 -23.08 2.66
CA LEU A 200 9.86 -23.99 1.75
C LEU A 200 9.13 -24.04 0.41
N PHE A 201 7.80 -24.07 0.44
CA PHE A 201 6.98 -24.05 -0.77
C PHE A 201 7.23 -22.78 -1.58
N ASP A 202 7.22 -21.61 -0.94
CA ASP A 202 7.46 -20.33 -1.60
C ASP A 202 8.89 -20.22 -2.18
N ALA A 203 9.87 -20.79 -1.48
CA ALA A 203 11.25 -20.84 -1.94
C ALA A 203 11.42 -21.71 -3.20
N VAL A 204 10.83 -22.91 -3.21
CA VAL A 204 11.00 -23.92 -4.27
C VAL A 204 10.09 -23.67 -5.48
N ILE A 205 8.83 -23.27 -5.25
CA ILE A 205 7.83 -23.14 -6.30
C ILE A 205 7.91 -21.75 -6.93
N ASP A 206 8.20 -21.75 -8.23
CA ASP A 206 8.19 -20.56 -9.10
C ASP A 206 6.78 -20.25 -9.62
N GLY A 207 5.98 -21.28 -9.91
CA GLY A 207 4.59 -21.12 -10.33
C GLY A 207 3.83 -22.45 -10.33
N LEU A 208 2.54 -22.39 -10.02
CA LEU A 208 1.67 -23.56 -9.94
C LEU A 208 0.47 -23.38 -10.86
N HIS A 209 0.41 -24.19 -11.91
CA HIS A 209 -0.66 -24.18 -12.91
C HIS A 209 -1.48 -25.46 -12.76
N SER A 210 -2.71 -25.34 -12.28
CA SER A 210 -3.64 -26.46 -12.15
C SER A 210 -4.79 -26.31 -13.14
N TYR A 211 -4.89 -27.23 -14.09
CA TYR A 211 -6.02 -27.30 -15.02
C TYR A 211 -7.21 -28.09 -14.42
N GLY A 212 -6.95 -28.92 -13.40
CA GLY A 212 -7.97 -29.56 -12.56
C GLY A 212 -8.20 -28.83 -11.24
N GLY A 213 -8.97 -29.44 -10.33
CA GLY A 213 -9.19 -28.89 -8.99
C GLY A 213 -7.91 -28.86 -8.15
N LEU A 214 -7.74 -27.83 -7.32
CA LEU A 214 -6.59 -27.64 -6.45
C LEU A 214 -7.04 -27.75 -4.99
N ARG A 215 -6.47 -28.69 -4.23
CA ARG A 215 -6.67 -28.79 -2.79
C ARG A 215 -5.38 -28.38 -2.07
N ILE A 216 -5.43 -27.40 -1.17
CA ILE A 216 -4.21 -26.77 -0.61
C ILE A 216 -4.44 -26.29 0.82
N PRO A 217 -3.47 -26.41 1.75
CA PRO A 217 -3.63 -25.86 3.09
C PRO A 217 -3.78 -24.35 3.06
N THR A 218 -4.64 -23.83 3.93
CA THR A 218 -4.98 -22.40 3.99
C THR A 218 -3.76 -21.51 4.17
N GLU A 219 -2.81 -21.93 5.00
CA GLU A 219 -1.57 -21.21 5.28
C GLU A 219 -0.64 -21.12 4.07
N VAL A 220 -0.52 -22.21 3.30
CA VAL A 220 0.26 -22.25 2.07
C VAL A 220 -0.41 -21.37 1.00
N TYR A 221 -1.73 -21.51 0.84
CA TYR A 221 -2.50 -20.72 -0.13
C TYR A 221 -2.39 -19.22 0.13
N ALA A 222 -2.56 -18.78 1.37
CA ALA A 222 -2.49 -17.36 1.74
C ALA A 222 -1.14 -16.72 1.34
N ARG A 223 -0.04 -17.47 1.41
CA ARG A 223 1.30 -16.98 1.08
C ARG A 223 1.57 -16.97 -0.42
N VAL A 224 1.17 -18.02 -1.13
CA VAL A 224 1.55 -18.24 -2.54
C VAL A 224 0.41 -18.06 -3.55
N ALA A 225 -0.74 -17.52 -3.14
CA ALA A 225 -1.88 -17.25 -4.03
C ALA A 225 -1.48 -16.51 -5.32
N HIS A 226 -0.53 -15.57 -5.22
CA HIS A 226 -0.01 -14.80 -6.35
C HIS A 226 0.76 -15.65 -7.41
N LYS A 227 1.21 -16.86 -7.04
CA LYS A 227 1.92 -17.81 -7.92
C LYS A 227 1.00 -18.88 -8.52
N ILE A 228 -0.27 -18.91 -8.11
CA ILE A 228 -1.21 -19.97 -8.47
C ILE A 228 -2.09 -19.51 -9.63
N ARG A 229 -2.13 -20.32 -10.68
CA ARG A 229 -3.15 -20.26 -11.74
C ARG A 229 -3.94 -21.56 -11.73
N CYS A 230 -5.14 -21.52 -11.13
CA CYS A 230 -6.07 -22.63 -11.12
C CYS A 230 -7.23 -22.34 -12.06
N TYR A 231 -7.50 -23.27 -12.98
CA TYR A 231 -8.64 -23.22 -13.91
C TYR A 231 -9.81 -24.09 -13.43
N GLY A 232 -9.58 -24.99 -12.47
CA GLY A 232 -10.61 -25.70 -11.72
C GLY A 232 -10.97 -25.00 -10.40
N GLY A 233 -11.75 -25.68 -9.55
CA GLY A 233 -12.07 -25.19 -8.19
C GLY A 233 -10.85 -25.27 -7.27
N VAL A 234 -10.70 -24.27 -6.40
CA VAL A 234 -9.71 -24.26 -5.31
C VAL A 234 -10.41 -24.58 -4.00
N GLU A 235 -9.97 -25.63 -3.31
CA GLU A 235 -10.45 -26.04 -2.00
C GLU A 235 -9.32 -25.86 -0.98
N THR A 236 -9.47 -24.87 -0.11
CA THR A 236 -8.55 -24.66 1.01
C THR A 236 -8.99 -25.46 2.23
N TYR A 237 -8.06 -26.04 2.97
CA TYR A 237 -8.34 -26.78 4.21
C TYR A 237 -7.35 -26.46 5.33
#